data_AF-A0A3C0C7B3-F1
#
_entry.id   AF-A0A3C0C7B3-F1
#
_cell.length_a   1.000
_cell.length_b   1.000
_cell.length_c   1.000
_cell.angle_alpha   90.00
_cell.angle_beta   90.00
_cell.angle_gamma   90.00
#
_symmetry.space_group_name_H-M   'P 1'
#
loop_
_entity.id
_entity.type
_entity.pdbx_description
1 polymer ?
#
loop_
_entity_poly.entity_id
_entity_poly.type
_entity_poly.pdbx_seq_one_letter_code
_entity_poly.pdbx_strand_id
1 'polypeptide(L)'
;MNGSYICPVKINLTLRVLSRRPDGYHEIISLFWKKKGIEGLTIQPHGNENIGDILDVRGMEISGENILFRALKWARSRSPIIPPLRMRLTKEFPAGSGIGAGSGNAAALL
;
A
#
# COMPACT_ATOMS: atom_id res chain seq x y z
N MET A 1 14.25 -11.51 4.68
CA MET A 1 13.08 -10.78 5.19
C MET A 1 11.83 -11.61 4.98
N ASN A 2 11.53 -12.54 5.90
CA ASN A 2 10.24 -13.22 5.92
C ASN A 2 9.42 -12.58 7.04
N GLY A 3 8.25 -12.03 6.72
CA GLY A 3 7.47 -11.27 7.68
C GLY A 3 5.99 -11.24 7.32
N SER A 4 5.15 -11.22 8.35
CA SER A 4 3.71 -11.01 8.23
C SER A 4 3.36 -9.71 8.93
N TYR A 5 2.68 -8.83 8.21
CA TYR A 5 2.39 -7.47 8.63
C TYR A 5 0.90 -7.21 8.55
N ILE A 6 0.41 -6.44 9.52
CA ILE A 6 -0.97 -5.98 9.54
C ILE A 6 -1.00 -4.62 8.85
N CYS A 7 -1.81 -4.50 7.80
CA CYS A 7 -1.93 -3.25 7.06
C CYS A 7 -2.81 -2.28 7.86
N PRO A 8 -2.28 -1.12 8.30
CA PRO A 8 -3.09 -0.15 9.03
C PRO A 8 -4.13 0.49 8.11
N VAL A 9 -5.19 1.02 8.70
CA VAL A 9 -6.14 1.90 8.01
C VAL A 9 -6.27 3.21 8.77
N LYS A 10 -6.95 4.18 8.17
CA LYS A 10 -7.27 5.45 8.83
C LYS A 10 -8.72 5.82 8.64
N ILE A 11 -9.16 6.77 9.46
CA ILE A 11 -10.39 7.51 9.25
C ILE A 11 -10.01 9.00 9.26
N ASN A 12 -10.52 9.78 8.32
CA ASN A 12 -10.44 11.23 8.40
C ASN A 12 -11.53 11.70 9.37
N LEU A 13 -11.15 12.11 10.58
CA LEU A 13 -12.10 12.69 11.55
C LEU A 13 -12.56 14.08 11.11
N THR A 14 -11.68 14.80 10.40
CA THR A 14 -11.98 16.06 9.75
C THR A 14 -11.36 16.05 8.37
N LEU A 15 -11.93 16.78 7.42
CA LEU A 15 -11.31 17.05 6.11
C LEU A 15 -11.77 18.43 5.65
N ARG A 16 -10.82 19.35 5.49
CA ARG A 16 -11.08 20.68 4.92
C ARG A 16 -10.21 20.86 3.69
N VAL A 17 -10.86 21.18 2.57
CA VAL A 17 -10.20 21.65 1.35
C VAL A 17 -9.96 23.14 1.47
N LEU A 18 -8.73 23.60 1.27
CA LEU A 18 -8.34 25.00 1.43
C LEU A 18 -8.32 25.73 0.10
N SER A 19 -7.58 25.21 -0.88
CA SER A 19 -7.41 25.82 -2.19
C SER A 19 -7.05 24.79 -3.24
N ARG A 20 -7.31 25.12 -4.50
CA ARG A 20 -6.80 24.35 -5.64
C ARG A 20 -5.37 24.79 -5.95
N ARG A 21 -4.49 23.83 -6.16
CA ARG A 21 -3.08 24.03 -6.49
C ARG A 21 -2.88 24.13 -8.01
N PRO A 22 -1.78 24.75 -8.49
CA PRO A 22 -1.48 24.84 -9.92
C PRO A 22 -1.28 23.48 -10.62
N ASP A 23 -0.91 22.44 -9.87
CA ASP A 23 -0.73 21.06 -10.37
C ASP A 23 -2.05 20.28 -10.50
N GLY A 24 -3.19 20.92 -10.27
CA GLY A 24 -4.51 20.31 -10.34
C GLY A 24 -4.97 19.61 -9.05
N TYR A 25 -4.12 19.50 -8.03
CA TYR A 25 -4.47 18.94 -6.72
C TYR A 25 -5.12 20.01 -5.82
N HIS A 26 -5.48 19.62 -4.60
CA HIS A 26 -6.01 20.52 -3.58
C HIS A 26 -5.12 20.50 -2.35
N GLU A 27 -4.92 21.67 -1.75
CA GLU A 27 -4.35 21.79 -0.43
C GLU A 27 -5.42 21.42 0.61
N ILE A 28 -5.08 20.56 1.57
CA ILE A 28 -6.03 20.03 2.55
C ILE A 28 -5.47 20.06 3.97
N ILE A 29 -6.35 20.25 4.96
CA ILE A 29 -6.07 19.98 6.37
C ILE A 29 -7.02 18.89 6.85
N SER A 30 -6.48 17.89 7.54
CA SER A 30 -7.26 16.75 8.03
C SER A 30 -6.65 16.18 9.31
N LEU A 31 -7.50 15.77 10.24
CA LEU A 31 -7.12 14.95 11.38
C LEU A 31 -7.38 13.48 11.04
N PHE A 32 -6.32 12.65 11.10
CA PHE A 32 -6.42 11.22 10.85
C PHE A 32 -6.44 10.43 12.15
N TRP A 33 -7.41 9.53 12.28
CA TRP A 33 -7.36 8.49 13.30
C TRP A 33 -6.86 7.19 12.69
N LYS A 34 -5.63 6.79 13.05
CA LYS A 34 -5.06 5.50 12.67
C LYS A 34 -5.76 4.37 13.42
N LYS A 35 -6.12 3.31 12.70
CA LYS A 35 -6.64 2.06 13.26
C LYS A 35 -5.81 0.89 12.76
N LYS A 36 -5.78 -0.18 13.54
CA LYS A 36 -5.34 -1.48 13.06
C LYS A 36 -6.33 -1.95 11.99
N GLY A 37 -5.85 -2.30 10.81
CA GLY A 37 -6.70 -2.89 9.78
C GLY A 37 -6.92 -4.38 9.98
N ILE A 38 -7.79 -4.96 9.16
CA ILE A 38 -8.04 -6.40 9.07
C ILE A 38 -7.26 -7.06 7.91
N GLU A 39 -6.65 -6.24 7.05
CA GLU A 39 -5.85 -6.71 5.92
C GLU A 39 -4.44 -7.11 6.39
N GLY A 40 -3.89 -8.13 5.72
CA GLY A 40 -2.58 -8.67 6.02
C GLY A 40 -1.70 -8.75 4.78
N LEU A 41 -0.41 -8.48 4.96
CA LEU A 41 0.61 -8.59 3.94
C LEU A 41 1.71 -9.54 4.43
N THR A 42 1.94 -10.63 3.69
CA THR A 42 3.12 -11.48 3.90
C THR A 42 4.16 -11.16 2.84
N ILE A 43 5.42 -11.05 3.24
CA ILE A 43 6.55 -10.72 2.36
C ILE A 43 7.65 -11.74 2.60
N GLN A 44 8.17 -12.31 1.52
CA GLN A 44 9.34 -13.18 1.54
C GLN A 44 10.24 -12.87 0.34
N PRO A 45 11.57 -13.04 0.45
CA PRO A 45 12.43 -12.94 -0.72
C PRO A 45 12.04 -14.02 -1.73
N HIS A 46 12.14 -13.66 -3.01
CA HIS A 46 11.94 -14.55 -4.13
C HIS A 46 13.27 -14.63 -4.88
N GLY A 47 14.00 -15.72 -4.69
CA GLY A 47 15.37 -15.88 -5.20
C GLY A 47 15.46 -16.14 -6.71
N ASN A 48 14.39 -15.96 -7.47
CA ASN A 48 14.39 -16.20 -8.92
C ASN A 48 14.18 -14.88 -9.68
N GLU A 49 15.29 -14.30 -10.13
CA GLU A 49 15.30 -13.04 -10.89
C GLU A 49 14.60 -13.15 -12.25
N ASN A 50 14.54 -14.35 -12.85
CA ASN A 50 13.86 -14.55 -14.13
C ASN A 50 12.32 -14.44 -14.02
N ILE A 51 11.77 -14.63 -12.81
CA ILE A 51 10.33 -14.51 -12.56
C ILE A 51 9.99 -13.12 -11.99
N GLY A 52 10.90 -12.52 -11.23
CA GLY A 52 10.69 -11.20 -10.63
C GLY A 52 9.72 -11.24 -9.44
N ASP A 53 9.01 -10.13 -9.23
CA ASP A 53 8.07 -9.98 -8.11
C ASP A 53 6.77 -10.72 -8.35
N ILE A 54 6.27 -11.40 -7.32
CA ILE A 54 4.97 -12.09 -7.35
C ILE A 54 4.07 -11.44 -6.32
N LEU A 55 2.83 -11.14 -6.71
CA LEU A 55 1.79 -10.69 -5.81
C LEU A 55 0.55 -11.59 -5.93
N ASP A 56 0.31 -12.39 -4.90
CA ASP A 56 -0.92 -13.17 -4.75
C ASP A 56 -1.93 -12.33 -3.94
N VAL A 57 -3.05 -11.92 -4.55
CA VAL A 57 -4.13 -11.19 -3.85
C VAL A 57 -5.29 -12.14 -3.57
N ARG A 58 -5.84 -12.10 -2.35
CA ARG A 58 -7.07 -12.80 -1.96
C ARG A 58 -8.11 -11.81 -1.47
N GLY A 59 -9.39 -12.14 -1.64
CA GLY A 59 -10.51 -11.29 -1.24
C GLY A 59 -10.96 -10.39 -2.40
N MET A 60 -11.01 -9.09 -2.17
CA MET A 60 -11.47 -8.10 -3.14
C MET A 60 -10.52 -7.98 -4.33
N GLU A 61 -11.09 -7.95 -5.54
CA GLU A 61 -10.34 -7.66 -6.76
C GLU A 61 -9.77 -6.25 -6.75
N ILE A 62 -8.60 -6.09 -7.35
CA ILE A 62 -7.91 -4.80 -7.49
C ILE A 62 -7.78 -4.52 -8.98
N SER A 63 -8.45 -3.46 -9.44
CA SER A 63 -8.33 -2.99 -10.82
C SER A 63 -7.06 -2.17 -11.00
N GLY A 64 -6.32 -2.43 -12.08
CA GLY A 64 -5.12 -1.66 -12.45
C GLY A 64 -3.87 -2.04 -11.64
N GLU A 65 -2.86 -1.16 -11.68
CA GLU A 65 -1.59 -1.40 -10.99
C GLU A 65 -1.76 -1.35 -9.47
N ASN A 66 -1.35 -2.42 -8.78
CA ASN A 66 -1.36 -2.44 -7.33
C ASN A 66 -0.28 -1.51 -6.76
N ILE A 67 -0.68 -0.67 -5.79
CA ILE A 67 0.22 0.29 -5.11
C ILE A 67 1.44 -0.36 -4.47
N LEU A 68 1.38 -1.66 -4.13
CA LEU A 68 2.53 -2.41 -3.62
C LEU A 68 3.71 -2.40 -4.61
N PHE A 69 3.46 -2.52 -5.92
CA PHE A 69 4.52 -2.46 -6.92
C PHE A 69 5.14 -1.05 -7.02
N ARG A 70 4.32 -0.01 -6.90
CA ARG A 70 4.81 1.38 -6.85
C ARG A 70 5.66 1.64 -5.61
N ALA A 71 5.23 1.14 -4.45
CA ALA A 71 5.99 1.22 -3.20
C ALA A 71 7.30 0.44 -3.30
N LEU A 72 7.29 -0.78 -3.84
CA LEU A 72 8.49 -1.59 -4.04
C LEU A 72 9.50 -0.92 -4.98
N LYS A 73 9.02 -0.33 -6.09
CA LYS A 73 9.85 0.44 -7.01
C LYS A 73 10.53 1.63 -6.32
N TRP A 74 9.79 2.34 -5.47
CA TRP A 74 10.32 3.46 -4.67
C TRP A 74 11.30 2.99 -3.59
N ALA A 75 11.06 1.83 -2.97
CA ALA A 75 11.99 1.24 -2.00
C ALA A 75 13.31 0.85 -2.69
N ARG A 76 13.23 0.19 -3.86
CA ARG A 76 14.40 -0.17 -4.67
C ARG A 76 15.18 1.03 -5.18
N SER A 77 14.51 2.15 -5.48
CA SER A 77 15.22 3.37 -5.87
C SER A 77 16.09 3.96 -4.74
N ARG A 78 15.85 3.57 -3.47
CA ARG A 78 16.69 3.91 -2.31
C ARG A 78 17.61 2.78 -1.89
N SER A 79 17.20 1.54 -2.10
CA SER A 79 17.94 0.34 -1.73
C SER A 79 17.89 -0.68 -2.87
N PRO A 80 18.84 -0.60 -3.83
CA PRO A 80 18.86 -1.49 -5.00
C PRO A 80 19.09 -2.96 -4.64
N ILE A 81 19.54 -3.24 -3.43
CA ILE A 81 19.80 -4.61 -2.93
C ILE A 81 18.53 -5.38 -2.56
N ILE A 82 17.34 -4.76 -2.60
CA ILE A 82 16.08 -5.46 -2.31
C ILE A 82 15.81 -6.46 -3.45
N PRO A 83 15.87 -7.78 -3.17
CA PRO A 83 15.68 -8.81 -4.20
C PRO A 83 14.24 -8.81 -4.70
N PRO A 84 13.91 -9.59 -5.75
CA PRO A 84 12.53 -9.91 -6.06
C PRO A 84 11.80 -10.43 -4.82
N LEU A 85 10.52 -10.06 -4.67
CA LEU A 85 9.70 -10.41 -3.51
C LEU A 85 8.51 -11.25 -3.94
N ARG A 86 8.17 -12.25 -3.13
CA ARG A 86 6.85 -12.88 -3.17
C ARG A 86 6.01 -12.28 -2.06
N MET A 87 4.92 -11.65 -2.46
CA MET A 87 3.98 -10.97 -1.59
C MET A 87 2.63 -11.68 -1.63
N ARG A 88 1.97 -11.79 -0.48
CA ARG A 88 0.57 -12.21 -0.39
C ARG A 88 -0.24 -11.18 0.35
N LEU A 89 -1.25 -10.62 -0.31
CA LEU A 89 -2.13 -9.61 0.25
C LEU A 89 -3.52 -10.22 0.47
N THR A 90 -4.02 -10.13 1.71
CA THR A 90 -5.44 -10.34 2.01
C THR A 90 -6.14 -8.98 1.93
N LYS A 91 -6.97 -8.79 0.91
CA LYS A 91 -7.66 -7.54 0.61
C LYS A 91 -9.14 -7.66 0.97
N GLU A 92 -9.56 -6.95 2.00
CA GLU A 92 -10.93 -7.00 2.52
C GLU A 92 -11.70 -5.71 2.23
N PHE A 93 -11.00 -4.58 2.18
CA PHE A 93 -11.62 -3.28 1.96
C PHE A 93 -11.71 -2.95 0.46
N PRO A 94 -12.86 -2.48 -0.04
CA PRO A 94 -12.97 -2.00 -1.40
C PRO A 94 -11.98 -0.87 -1.70
N ALA A 95 -11.45 -0.84 -2.92
CA ALA A 95 -10.72 0.31 -3.42
C ALA A 95 -11.62 1.55 -3.39
N GLY A 96 -11.05 2.73 -3.07
CA GLY A 96 -11.82 3.98 -3.01
C GLY A 96 -12.73 4.16 -1.80
N SER A 97 -12.76 3.23 -0.85
CA SER A 97 -13.56 3.29 0.41
C SER A 97 -13.27 4.47 1.35
N GLY A 98 -12.30 5.34 1.03
CA GLY A 98 -11.98 6.51 1.85
C GLY A 98 -11.18 6.20 3.12
N ILE A 99 -11.03 4.95 3.53
CA ILE A 99 -10.29 4.57 4.77
C ILE A 99 -8.76 4.41 4.57
N GLY A 100 -8.26 4.64 3.36
CA GLY A 100 -6.83 4.57 3.07
C GLY A 100 -6.22 3.16 3.11
N ALA A 101 -7.00 2.11 2.85
CA ALA A 101 -6.52 0.73 2.89
C ALA A 101 -5.31 0.47 1.96
N GLY A 102 -5.37 0.96 0.71
CA GLY A 102 -4.24 0.84 -0.22
C GLY A 102 -2.96 1.51 0.28
N SER A 103 -3.07 2.72 0.84
CA SER A 103 -1.94 3.40 1.50
C SER A 103 -1.41 2.63 2.69
N GLY A 104 -2.30 1.96 3.44
CA GLY A 104 -1.95 1.02 4.49
C GLY A 104 -1.16 -0.19 4.01
N ASN A 105 -1.55 -0.77 2.87
CA ASN A 105 -0.82 -1.89 2.26
C ASN A 105 0.59 -1.44 1.85
N ALA A 106 0.71 -0.27 1.20
CA ALA A 106 2.00 0.30 0.84
C ALA A 106 2.88 0.59 2.07
N ALA A 107 2.31 1.17 3.13
CA ALA A 107 3.02 1.47 4.36
C ALA A 107 3.47 0.22 5.14
N ALA A 108 2.82 -0.93 4.94
CA ALA A 108 3.25 -2.19 5.53
C ALA A 108 4.41 -2.85 4.76
N LEU A 109 4.62 -2.47 3.50
CA LEU A 109 5.71 -2.95 2.65
C LEU A 109 7.01 -2.15 2.85
N LEU A 110 6.90 -0.84 3.10
CA LEU A 110 8.01 0.10 3.29
C LEU A 110 8.55 0.07 4.72
#